data_AF-A0A9D1LIG0-F1
#
_entry.id   AF-A0A9D1LIG0-F1
#
_cell.length_a   1.000
_cell.length_b   1.000
_cell.length_c   1.000
_cell.angle_alpha   90.00
_cell.angle_beta   90.00
_cell.angle_gamma   90.00
#
_symmetry.space_group_name_H-M   'P 1'
#
loop_
_entity.id
_entity.type
_entity.pdbx_description
1 polymer ?
#
loop_
_entity_poly.entity_id
_entity_poly.type
_entity_poly.pdbx_seq_one_letter_code
_entity_poly.pdbx_strand_id
1 'polypeptide(L)'
;MVQPINISWSKTKKNVEQTIAKYVYYSLSVDNGPTSKIKDDFTLDELSYITNTNSYIKLDPQERKTRIEFINYFRFSFNKLTTEERKIIYWTYLDKENNYDDRFIANNLGFSLGYYYIKKKETLIRFAYSLGVEETE
;
A
#
# COMPACT_ATOMS: atom_id res chain seq x y z
N MET A 1 -32.86 3.96 1.03
CA MET A 1 -31.87 3.08 1.69
C MET A 1 -30.94 2.56 0.61
N VAL A 2 -29.66 2.96 0.62
CA VAL A 2 -28.66 2.40 -0.31
C VAL A 2 -28.43 0.96 0.15
N GLN A 3 -28.67 -0.02 -0.72
CA GLN A 3 -28.39 -1.41 -0.38
C GLN A 3 -26.88 -1.57 -0.13
N PRO A 4 -26.46 -2.39 0.85
CA PRO A 4 -25.05 -2.68 1.02
C PRO A 4 -24.53 -3.31 -0.28
N ILE A 5 -23.56 -2.66 -0.91
CA ILE A 5 -22.85 -3.20 -2.07
C ILE A 5 -22.22 -4.52 -1.59
N ASN A 6 -22.61 -5.64 -2.19
CA ASN A 6 -22.07 -6.93 -1.80
C ASN A 6 -20.66 -7.05 -2.38
N ILE A 7 -19.65 -6.86 -1.54
CA ILE A 7 -18.24 -6.89 -1.95
C ILE A 7 -17.77 -8.33 -2.02
N SER A 8 -17.22 -8.73 -3.15
CA SER A 8 -16.51 -9.98 -3.27
C SER A 8 -15.17 -9.88 -2.55
N TRP A 9 -15.10 -10.46 -1.36
CA TRP A 9 -13.88 -10.41 -0.53
C TRP A 9 -12.65 -11.00 -1.25
N SER A 10 -12.81 -12.15 -1.90
CA SER A 10 -11.70 -12.83 -2.57
C SER A 10 -11.15 -12.03 -3.74
N LYS A 11 -12.03 -11.48 -4.58
CA LYS A 11 -11.66 -10.63 -5.73
C LYS A 11 -11.04 -9.31 -5.24
N THR A 12 -11.68 -8.64 -4.29
CA THR A 12 -11.19 -7.36 -3.73
C THR A 12 -9.82 -7.51 -3.08
N LYS A 13 -9.63 -8.52 -2.23
CA LYS A 13 -8.32 -8.80 -1.61
C LYS A 13 -7.24 -8.99 -2.67
N LYS A 14 -7.53 -9.79 -3.70
CA LYS A 14 -6.61 -10.06 -4.80
C LYS A 14 -6.22 -8.77 -5.55
N ASN A 15 -7.19 -7.91 -5.85
CA ASN A 15 -6.94 -6.63 -6.52
C ASN A 15 -6.03 -5.72 -5.68
N VAL A 16 -6.27 -5.61 -4.38
CA VAL A 16 -5.42 -4.83 -3.47
C VAL A 16 -4.00 -5.40 -3.42
N GLU A 17 -3.86 -6.73 -3.26
CA GLU A 17 -2.55 -7.38 -3.21
C GLU A 17 -1.75 -7.21 -4.52
N GLN A 18 -2.43 -7.25 -5.67
CA GLN A 18 -1.83 -6.96 -6.97
C GLN A 18 -1.39 -5.49 -7.10
N THR A 19 -2.21 -4.54 -6.65
CA THR A 19 -1.85 -3.11 -6.63
C THR A 19 -0.66 -2.84 -5.72
N ILE A 20 -0.59 -3.47 -4.54
CA ILE A 20 0.56 -3.36 -3.64
C ILE A 20 1.81 -3.97 -4.28
N ALA A 21 1.72 -5.15 -4.89
CA ALA A 21 2.87 -5.77 -5.56
C ALA A 21 3.42 -4.88 -6.70
N LYS A 22 2.53 -4.26 -7.48
CA LYS A 22 2.90 -3.30 -8.51
C LYS A 22 3.57 -2.06 -7.91
N TYR A 23 3.09 -1.56 -6.78
CA TYR A 23 3.70 -0.43 -6.06
C TYR A 23 5.12 -0.75 -5.60
N VAL A 24 5.33 -1.91 -4.97
CA VAL A 24 6.66 -2.35 -4.52
C VAL A 24 7.59 -2.48 -5.73
N TYR A 25 7.16 -3.15 -6.79
CA TYR A 25 7.96 -3.32 -8.01
C TYR A 25 8.36 -1.99 -8.67
N TYR A 26 7.43 -1.04 -8.79
CA TYR A 26 7.74 0.27 -9.35
C TYR A 26 8.68 1.05 -8.44
N SER A 27 8.46 1.02 -7.12
CA SER A 27 9.32 1.72 -6.15
C SER A 27 10.78 1.27 -6.26
N LEU A 28 11.05 -0.04 -6.41
CA LEU A 28 12.41 -0.56 -6.59
C LEU A 28 13.16 0.02 -7.80
N SER A 29 12.45 0.57 -8.78
CA SER A 29 13.04 1.02 -10.05
C SER A 29 13.20 2.53 -10.15
N VAL A 30 12.40 3.32 -9.42
CA VAL A 30 12.38 4.79 -9.53
C VAL A 30 12.59 5.51 -8.21
N ASP A 31 12.43 4.81 -7.08
CA ASP A 31 12.71 5.32 -5.75
C ASP A 31 14.05 4.73 -5.27
N ASN A 32 15.09 5.55 -5.22
CA ASN A 32 16.45 5.13 -4.83
C ASN A 32 16.62 4.96 -3.31
N GLY A 33 15.56 5.16 -2.51
CA GLY A 33 15.60 4.99 -1.06
C GLY A 33 15.08 3.60 -0.64
N PRO A 34 15.69 2.95 0.37
CA PRO A 34 15.00 1.87 1.05
C PRO A 34 13.72 2.49 1.61
N THR A 35 12.56 2.10 1.06
CA THR A 35 11.23 2.45 1.57
C THR A 35 11.11 3.92 2.00
N SER A 36 10.93 4.85 1.05
CA SER A 36 10.47 6.25 1.26
C SER A 36 10.10 6.56 2.71
N LYS A 37 11.01 7.20 3.44
CA LYS A 37 11.00 7.41 4.90
C LYS A 37 9.59 7.43 5.46
N ILE A 38 9.16 6.31 6.03
CA ILE A 38 7.88 6.27 6.71
C ILE A 38 7.97 7.17 7.94
N LYS A 39 7.08 8.16 8.02
CA LYS A 39 7.03 9.06 9.19
C LYS A 39 6.48 8.31 10.40
N ASP A 40 6.60 8.91 11.59
CA ASP A 40 6.08 8.33 12.85
C ASP A 40 4.57 8.03 12.79
N ASP A 41 3.83 8.75 11.96
CA ASP A 41 2.39 8.56 11.70
C ASP A 41 2.09 7.53 10.60
N PHE A 42 3.11 6.84 10.11
CA PHE A 42 3.05 5.87 9.02
C PHE A 42 2.56 6.48 7.70
N THR A 43 2.82 7.76 7.42
CA THR A 43 2.55 8.35 6.11
C THR A 43 3.72 8.19 5.14
N LEU A 44 3.39 8.19 3.85
CA LEU A 44 4.36 8.15 2.75
C LEU A 44 4.41 9.50 2.04
N ASP A 45 5.59 10.07 1.89
CA ASP A 45 5.78 11.33 1.18
C ASP A 45 5.61 11.17 -0.33
N GLU A 46 5.11 12.21 -0.99
CA GLU A 46 5.04 12.23 -2.45
C GLU A 46 6.43 12.08 -3.07
N LEU A 47 6.55 11.23 -4.09
CA LEU A 47 7.77 11.09 -4.85
C LEU A 47 7.86 12.23 -5.87
N SER A 48 8.82 13.13 -5.68
CA SER A 48 9.11 14.20 -6.63
C SER A 48 9.69 13.65 -7.92
N TYR A 49 9.30 14.21 -9.07
CA TYR A 49 9.94 13.94 -10.34
C TYR A 49 11.34 14.58 -10.37
N ILE A 50 12.36 13.84 -9.91
CA ILE A 50 13.74 14.26 -10.11
C ILE A 50 14.15 13.82 -11.50
N THR A 51 14.40 14.75 -12.42
CA THR A 51 15.09 14.47 -13.68
C THR A 51 16.50 13.97 -13.38
N ASN A 52 16.67 12.66 -13.12
CA ASN A 52 18.00 12.06 -13.04
C ASN A 52 18.72 12.30 -14.37
N THR A 53 19.80 13.07 -14.32
CA THR A 53 20.80 13.27 -15.39
C THR A 53 21.77 12.08 -15.50
N ASN A 54 21.50 10.98 -14.79
CA ASN A 54 22.39 9.83 -14.70
C ASN A 54 22.24 8.94 -15.95
N SER A 55 23.21 9.02 -16.86
CA SER A 55 23.23 8.35 -18.18
C SER A 55 23.20 6.82 -18.14
N TYR A 56 23.38 6.22 -16.95
CA TYR A 56 23.33 4.77 -16.76
C TYR A 56 21.92 4.23 -16.49
N ILE A 57 20.96 5.10 -16.15
CA ILE A 57 19.56 4.71 -15.93
C ILE A 57 18.86 4.67 -17.29
N LYS A 58 18.66 3.46 -17.83
CA LYS A 58 18.04 3.21 -19.15
C LYS A 58 16.52 3.11 -19.12
N LEU A 59 15.86 3.75 -18.16
CA LEU A 59 14.40 3.76 -18.11
C LEU A 59 13.88 4.84 -19.04
N ASP A 60 12.97 4.47 -19.93
CA ASP A 60 12.34 5.43 -20.83
C ASP A 60 11.68 6.56 -20.00
N PRO A 61 11.81 7.85 -20.38
CA PRO A 61 11.25 8.96 -19.62
C PRO A 61 9.73 8.86 -19.40
N GLN A 62 8.99 8.37 -20.39
CA GLN A 62 7.54 8.21 -20.30
C GLN A 62 7.18 7.05 -19.38
N GLU A 63 7.90 5.95 -19.47
CA GLU A 63 7.76 4.82 -18.55
C GLU A 63 8.03 5.27 -17.09
N ARG A 64 9.10 6.02 -16.87
CA ARG A 64 9.45 6.55 -15.56
C ARG A 64 8.37 7.46 -14.99
N LYS A 65 7.86 8.38 -15.81
CA LYS A 65 6.74 9.26 -15.44
C LYS A 65 5.52 8.44 -14.99
N THR A 66 5.14 7.45 -15.79
CA THR A 66 3.99 6.57 -15.50
C THR A 66 4.17 5.82 -14.17
N ARG A 67 5.39 5.34 -13.88
CA ARG A 67 5.71 4.65 -12.61
C ARG A 67 5.60 5.59 -11.41
N ILE A 68 6.11 6.82 -11.53
CA ILE A 68 6.03 7.84 -10.46
C ILE A 68 4.57 8.24 -10.21
N GLU A 69 3.78 8.46 -11.26
CA GLU A 69 2.35 8.79 -11.13
C GLU A 69 1.60 7.67 -10.39
N PHE A 70 1.86 6.41 -10.74
CA PHE A 70 1.27 5.26 -10.04
C PHE A 70 1.70 5.19 -8.56
N ILE A 71 2.99 5.43 -8.27
CA ILE A 71 3.50 5.48 -6.89
C ILE A 71 2.76 6.55 -6.08
N ASN A 72 2.63 7.76 -6.63
CA ASN A 72 1.96 8.85 -5.93
C ASN A 72 0.45 8.59 -5.76
N TYR A 73 -0.21 7.98 -6.74
CA TYR A 73 -1.59 7.49 -6.60
C TYR A 73 -1.74 6.50 -5.43
N PHE A 74 -0.81 5.53 -5.32
CA PHE A 74 -0.82 4.57 -4.22
C PHE A 74 -0.59 5.26 -2.87
N ARG A 75 0.46 6.09 -2.76
CA ARG A 75 0.81 6.82 -1.53
C ARG A 75 -0.32 7.72 -1.06
N PHE A 76 -0.95 8.46 -1.98
CA PHE A 76 -2.10 9.28 -1.68
C PHE A 76 -3.28 8.45 -1.14
N SER A 77 -3.58 7.33 -1.79
CA SER A 77 -4.66 6.43 -1.37
C SER A 77 -4.38 5.78 -0.01
N PHE A 78 -3.13 5.40 0.24
CA PHE A 78 -2.67 4.86 1.52
C PHE A 78 -2.74 5.90 2.65
N ASN A 79 -2.36 7.15 2.39
CA ASN A 79 -2.40 8.23 3.37
C ASN A 79 -3.83 8.61 3.81
N LYS A 80 -4.88 8.24 3.05
CA LYS A 80 -6.29 8.40 3.47
C LYS A 80 -6.71 7.44 4.58
N LEU A 81 -5.99 6.34 4.77
CA LEU A 81 -6.26 5.39 5.86
C LEU A 81 -5.89 6.02 7.21
N THR A 82 -6.47 5.52 8.30
CA THR A 82 -6.06 5.92 9.66
C THR A 82 -4.66 5.41 9.98
N THR A 83 -3.99 5.99 10.99
CA THR A 83 -2.66 5.55 11.42
C THR A 83 -2.60 4.05 11.74
N GLU A 84 -3.64 3.51 12.37
CA GLU A 84 -3.74 2.08 12.70
C GLU A 84 -3.84 1.21 11.44
N GLU A 85 -4.72 1.58 10.50
CA GLU A 85 -4.87 0.90 9.22
C GLU A 85 -3.57 0.95 8.38
N ARG A 86 -2.88 2.09 8.39
CA ARG A 86 -1.57 2.25 7.72
C ARG A 86 -0.52 1.31 8.31
N LYS A 87 -0.46 1.17 9.64
CA LYS A 87 0.43 0.19 10.32
C LYS A 87 0.13 -1.25 9.89
N ILE A 88 -1.15 -1.63 9.83
CA ILE A 88 -1.57 -2.97 9.39
C ILE A 88 -1.07 -3.23 7.96
N ILE A 89 -1.31 -2.32 7.02
CA ILE A 89 -0.86 -2.48 5.63
C ILE A 89 0.67 -2.49 5.54
N TYR A 90 1.34 -1.57 6.23
CA TYR A 90 2.79 -1.44 6.18
C TYR A 90 3.48 -2.71 6.68
N TRP A 91 3.20 -3.16 7.90
CA TRP A 91 3.85 -4.35 8.47
C TRP A 91 3.46 -5.65 7.78
N THR A 92 2.25 -5.74 7.22
CA THR A 92 1.84 -6.96 6.48
C THR A 92 2.48 -7.02 5.09
N TYR A 93 2.54 -5.90 4.37
CA TYR A 93 2.77 -5.91 2.92
C TYR A 93 3.97 -5.12 2.45
N LEU A 94 4.34 -4.01 3.10
CA LEU A 94 5.37 -3.10 2.62
C LEU A 94 6.73 -3.36 3.28
N ASP A 95 6.75 -3.67 4.58
CA ASP A 95 7.98 -3.97 5.33
C ASP A 95 8.39 -5.44 5.14
N LYS A 96 8.95 -5.72 3.96
CA LYS A 96 9.41 -7.07 3.60
C LYS A 96 10.75 -7.44 4.24
N GLU A 97 11.53 -6.48 4.71
CA GLU A 97 12.84 -6.74 5.31
C GLU A 97 12.69 -7.43 6.67
N ASN A 98 11.73 -6.99 7.48
CA ASN A 98 11.50 -7.56 8.80
C ASN A 98 10.57 -8.79 8.79
N ASN A 99 9.74 -8.94 7.76
CA ASN A 99 8.86 -10.10 7.53
C ASN A 99 8.08 -10.55 8.78
N TYR A 100 7.36 -9.61 9.40
CA TYR A 100 6.61 -9.84 10.63
C TYR A 100 5.49 -10.87 10.45
N ASP A 101 5.35 -11.78 11.41
CA ASP A 101 4.18 -12.65 11.48
C ASP A 101 2.95 -11.91 12.03
N ASP A 102 1.75 -12.44 11.75
CA ASP A 102 0.48 -11.84 12.17
C ASP A 102 0.36 -11.68 13.70
N ARG A 103 1.01 -12.54 14.50
CA ARG A 103 0.97 -12.48 15.97
C ARG A 103 1.83 -11.32 16.47
N PHE A 104 3.01 -11.12 15.90
CA PHE A 104 3.88 -9.99 16.19
C PHE A 104 3.16 -8.68 15.88
N ILE A 105 2.53 -8.57 14.71
CA ILE A 105 1.79 -7.39 14.31
C ILE A 105 0.63 -7.11 15.28
N ALA A 106 -0.18 -8.13 15.58
CA ALA A 106 -1.29 -8.00 16.52
C ALA A 106 -0.83 -7.51 17.91
N ASN A 107 0.23 -8.10 18.45
CA ASN A 107 0.76 -7.71 19.76
C ASN A 107 1.25 -6.25 19.78
N ASN A 108 1.95 -5.79 18.74
CA ASN A 108 2.42 -4.41 18.63
C ASN A 108 1.27 -3.40 18.46
N LEU A 109 0.12 -3.84 17.96
CA LEU A 109 -1.10 -3.05 17.88
C LEU A 109 -1.97 -3.15 19.16
N GLY A 110 -1.58 -3.97 20.13
CA GLY A 110 -2.39 -4.22 21.34
C GLY A 110 -3.64 -5.06 21.07
N PHE A 111 -3.65 -5.87 20.02
CA PHE A 111 -4.79 -6.67 19.58
C PHE A 111 -4.68 -8.13 19.98
N SER A 112 -5.84 -8.76 20.22
CA SER A 112 -5.92 -10.22 20.11
C SER A 112 -5.78 -10.64 18.65
N LEU A 113 -5.26 -11.84 18.39
CA LEU A 113 -5.06 -12.33 17.02
C LEU A 113 -6.37 -12.39 16.22
N GLY A 114 -7.47 -12.82 16.85
CA GLY A 114 -8.79 -12.85 16.21
C GLY A 114 -9.29 -11.45 15.83
N TYR A 115 -9.12 -10.47 16.73
CA TYR A 115 -9.48 -9.08 16.45
C TYR A 115 -8.63 -8.48 15.34
N TYR A 116 -7.33 -8.79 15.31
CA TYR A 116 -6.44 -8.39 14.23
C TYR A 116 -6.90 -8.91 12.86
N TYR A 117 -7.35 -10.16 12.74
CA TYR A 117 -7.84 -10.67 11.45
C TYR A 117 -9.09 -9.94 10.95
N ILE A 118 -10.00 -9.58 11.86
CA ILE A 118 -11.18 -8.76 11.54
C ILE A 118 -10.74 -7.38 11.05
N LYS A 119 -9.86 -6.70 11.82
CA LYS A 119 -9.34 -5.38 11.47
C LYS A 119 -8.55 -5.38 10.17
N LYS A 120 -7.74 -6.41 9.91
CA LYS A 120 -7.00 -6.61 8.66
C LYS A 120 -7.94 -6.71 7.47
N LYS A 121 -9.04 -7.47 7.59
CA LYS A 121 -10.06 -7.58 6.53
C LYS A 121 -10.75 -6.24 6.28
N GLU A 122 -11.20 -5.55 7.33
CA GLU A 122 -11.83 -4.22 7.24
C GLU A 122 -10.88 -3.20 6.59
N THR A 123 -9.62 -3.20 7.00
CA THR A 123 -8.55 -2.34 6.48
C THR A 123 -8.37 -2.57 4.99
N LEU A 124 -8.29 -3.83 4.54
CA LEU A 124 -8.12 -4.14 3.12
C LEU A 124 -9.32 -3.71 2.28
N ILE A 125 -10.54 -3.86 2.80
CA ILE A 125 -11.75 -3.38 2.11
C ILE A 125 -11.73 -1.85 1.99
N ARG A 126 -11.43 -1.14 3.08
CA ARG A 126 -11.33 0.32 3.04
C ARG A 126 -10.22 0.78 2.10
N PHE A 127 -9.09 0.08 2.09
CA PHE A 127 -7.99 0.42 1.20
C PHE A 127 -8.35 0.18 -0.27
N ALA A 128 -9.10 -0.89 -0.56
CA ALA A 128 -9.65 -1.12 -1.90
C ALA A 128 -10.49 0.06 -2.38
N TYR A 129 -11.40 0.57 -1.53
CA TYR A 129 -12.17 1.78 -1.83
C TYR A 129 -11.30 3.03 -2.02
N SER A 130 -10.29 3.22 -1.18
CA SER A 130 -9.35 4.36 -1.32
C SER A 130 -8.60 4.32 -2.66
N LEU A 131 -8.30 3.11 -3.14
CA LEU A 131 -7.65 2.84 -4.43
C LEU A 131 -8.66 2.84 -5.60
N GLY A 132 -9.94 2.56 -5.36
CA GLY A 132 -10.93 2.33 -6.42
C GLY A 132 -10.74 0.99 -7.14
N VAL A 133 -10.42 -0.07 -6.38
CA VAL A 133 -10.16 -1.43 -6.90
C VAL A 133 -11.02 -2.50 -6.22
N GLU A 134 -12.03 -2.08 -5.45
CA GLU A 134 -13.06 -2.96 -4.92
C GLU A 134 -13.84 -3.66 -6.04
N GLU A 135 -14.33 -4.85 -5.74
CA GLU A 135 -15.07 -5.66 -6.70
C GLU A 135 -16.36 -6.17 -6.06
N THR A 136 -17.48 -6.02 -6.77
CA THR A 136 -18.77 -6.54 -6.33
C THR A 136 -18.91 -8.03 -6.67
N GLU A 137 -19.86 -8.71 -6.02
CA GLU A 137 -20.18 -10.11 -6.35
C GLU A 137 -20.55 -10.32 -7.82
#